data_AF-A0A7Z9IJE6-F1
#
_entry.id   AF-A0A7Z9IJE6-F1
#
_cell.length_a   1.000
_cell.length_b   1.000
_cell.length_c   1.000
_cell.angle_alpha   90.00
_cell.angle_beta   90.00
_cell.angle_gamma   90.00
#
_symmetry.space_group_name_H-M   'P 1'
#
loop_
_entity.id
_entity.type
_entity.pdbx_description
1 polymer ?
#
loop_
_entity_poly.entity_id
_entity_poly.type
_entity_poly.pdbx_seq_one_letter_code
_entity_poly.pdbx_strand_id
1 'polypeptide(L)' 'GLSTRRMPSGAGHDAQSIALFAPVGMIFVPSVAGVSHAPEEHTTPQDIINGANVLLRTLLELDRR' A
#
# COMPACT_ATOMS: atom_id res chain seq x y z
N GLY A 1 -1.83 -11.08 13.29
CA GLY A 1 -1.48 -10.21 12.14
C GLY A 1 -2.51 -9.11 12.01
N LEU A 2 -2.36 -8.21 11.04
CA LEU A 2 -3.37 -7.17 10.74
C LEU A 2 -4.55 -7.80 9.99
N SER A 3 -5.77 -7.25 10.15
CA SER A 3 -6.89 -7.58 9.26
C SER A 3 -6.58 -7.02 7.86
N THR A 4 -6.93 -7.78 6.82
CA THR A 4 -6.64 -7.39 5.44
C THR A 4 -7.76 -7.81 4.49
N ARG A 5 -7.81 -7.15 3.33
CA ARG A 5 -8.71 -7.49 2.23
C ARG A 5 -7.97 -7.28 0.90
N ARG A 6 -8.18 -8.19 -0.05
CA ARG A 6 -7.76 -7.98 -1.44
C ARG A 6 -8.75 -7.05 -2.14
N MET A 7 -8.24 -6.03 -2.83
CA MET A 7 -9.04 -5.07 -3.57
C MET A 7 -8.27 -4.53 -4.79
N PRO A 8 -8.97 -4.11 -5.86
CA PRO A 8 -8.37 -3.32 -6.92
C PRO A 8 -8.05 -1.90 -6.40
N SER A 9 -7.08 -1.23 -7.02
CA SER A 9 -6.96 0.23 -6.90
C SER A 9 -7.87 0.91 -7.92
N GLY A 10 -8.64 1.90 -7.48
CA GLY A 10 -9.38 2.78 -8.37
C GLY A 10 -8.53 3.92 -8.96
N ALA A 11 -7.33 4.15 -8.42
CA ALA A 11 -6.44 5.24 -8.84
C ALA A 11 -5.28 4.75 -9.72
N GLY A 12 -4.72 5.68 -10.49
CA GLY A 12 -3.47 5.48 -11.24
C GLY A 12 -2.26 5.37 -10.31
N HIS A 13 -1.37 4.42 -10.58
CA HIS A 13 -0.07 4.28 -9.89
C HIS A 13 0.99 3.80 -10.87
N ASP A 14 2.26 4.14 -10.63
CA ASP A 14 3.40 3.66 -11.43
C ASP A 14 3.49 2.13 -11.48
N ALA A 15 2.96 1.46 -10.45
CA ALA A 15 2.82 0.01 -10.39
C ALA A 15 2.09 -0.57 -11.63
N GLN A 16 1.16 0.18 -12.23
CA GLN A 16 0.48 -0.26 -13.46
C GLN A 16 1.44 -0.36 -14.64
N SER A 17 2.34 0.62 -14.78
CA SER A 17 3.39 0.61 -15.82
C SER A 17 4.44 -0.45 -15.54
N ILE A 18 4.85 -0.61 -14.28
CA ILE A 18 5.85 -1.62 -13.86
C ILE A 18 5.33 -3.04 -14.09
N ALA A 19 4.03 -3.28 -13.88
CA ALA A 19 3.40 -4.58 -14.09
C ALA A 19 3.56 -5.13 -15.51
N LEU A 20 3.88 -4.29 -16.50
CA LEU A 20 4.12 -4.70 -17.89
C LEU A 20 5.43 -5.47 -18.06
N PHE A 21 6.40 -5.31 -17.17
CA PHE A 21 7.74 -5.90 -17.34
C PHE A 21 8.35 -6.50 -16.06
N ALA A 22 7.68 -6.42 -14.91
CA ALA A 22 8.13 -7.05 -13.67
C ALA A 22 6.95 -7.46 -12.77
N PRO A 23 7.11 -8.51 -11.93
CA PRO A 23 6.17 -8.79 -10.85
C PRO A 23 6.10 -7.61 -9.89
N VAL A 24 4.88 -7.13 -9.61
CA VAL A 24 4.65 -5.98 -8.73
C VAL A 24 3.40 -6.20 -7.88
N GLY A 25 3.40 -5.61 -6.68
CA GLY A 25 2.26 -5.59 -5.77
C GLY A 25 2.19 -4.25 -5.05
N MET A 26 1.00 -3.90 -4.57
CA MET A 26 0.77 -2.69 -3.77
C MET A 26 0.24 -3.07 -2.39
N ILE A 27 0.62 -2.27 -1.39
CA ILE A 27 0.12 -2.36 -0.01
C ILE A 27 -0.66 -1.08 0.26
N PHE A 28 -1.95 -1.21 0.55
CA PHE A 28 -2.81 -0.08 0.88
C PHE A 28 -3.02 0.02 2.39
N VAL A 29 -3.09 1.26 2.88
CA VAL A 29 -3.50 1.60 4.24
C VAL A 29 -4.74 2.49 4.19
N PRO A 30 -5.59 2.52 5.24
CA PRO A 30 -6.82 3.30 5.21
C PRO A 30 -6.56 4.80 5.26
N SER A 31 -7.18 5.56 4.36
CA SER A 31 -7.35 7.01 4.52
C SER A 31 -8.69 7.30 5.20
N VAL A 32 -8.71 8.24 6.14
CA VAL A 32 -9.91 8.61 6.92
C VAL A 32 -11.00 9.09 5.95
N ALA A 33 -12.16 8.45 6.04
CA ALA A 33 -13.30 8.67 5.14
C ALA A 33 -13.02 8.47 3.64
N GLY A 34 -11.87 7.90 3.27
CA GLY A 34 -11.47 7.73 1.87
C GLY A 34 -11.19 9.04 1.12
N VAL A 35 -10.96 10.15 1.84
CA VAL A 35 -10.63 11.44 1.24
C VAL A 35 -9.20 11.40 0.70
N SER A 36 -9.00 11.91 -0.52
CA SER A 36 -7.70 12.12 -1.13
C SER A 36 -7.72 13.35 -2.06
N HIS A 37 -6.54 13.88 -2.43
CA HIS A 37 -6.38 15.09 -3.25
C HIS A 37 -7.04 16.34 -2.62
N ALA A 38 -7.10 16.39 -1.30
CA ALA A 38 -7.69 17.48 -0.54
C ALA A 38 -6.88 17.74 0.75
N PRO A 39 -6.90 18.97 1.31
CA PRO A 39 -6.20 19.27 2.57
C PRO A 39 -6.61 18.39 3.76
N GLU A 40 -7.82 17.85 3.73
CA GLU A 40 -8.37 16.95 4.75
C GLU A 40 -7.90 15.50 4.59
N GLU A 41 -7.14 15.17 3.54
CA GLU A 41 -6.53 13.85 3.34
C GLU A 41 -5.68 13.48 4.56
N HIS A 42 -6.06 12.38 5.22
CA HIS A 42 -5.40 11.95 6.44
C HIS A 42 -5.35 10.42 6.54
N THR A 43 -4.19 9.91 6.94
CA THR A 43 -3.98 8.53 7.37
C THR A 43 -3.40 8.58 8.78
N THR A 44 -3.92 7.75 9.68
CA THR A 44 -3.45 7.81 11.08
C THR A 44 -1.98 7.39 11.17
N PRO A 45 -1.21 7.92 12.13
CA PRO A 45 0.18 7.49 12.33
C PRO A 45 0.32 5.98 12.50
N GLN A 46 -0.64 5.34 13.19
CA GLN A 46 -0.63 3.90 13.40
C GLN A 46 -0.80 3.13 12.09
N ASP A 47 -1.69 3.56 11.21
CA ASP A 47 -1.90 2.91 9.90
C ASP A 47 -0.68 3.09 8.99
N ILE A 48 -0.04 4.26 9.02
CA ILE A 48 1.22 4.51 8.30
C ILE A 48 2.31 3.55 8.80
N ILE A 49 2.50 3.44 10.12
CA ILE A 49 3.49 2.53 10.73
C ILE A 49 3.18 1.08 10.38
N ASN A 50 1.91 0.69 10.39
CA ASN A 50 1.48 -0.65 10.00
C ASN A 50 1.83 -0.95 8.54
N GLY A 51 1.50 -0.04 7.61
CA GLY A 51 1.84 -0.18 6.19
C GLY A 51 3.35 -0.26 5.93
N ALA A 52 4.13 0.62 6.57
CA ALA A 52 5.58 0.62 6.48
C ALA A 52 6.20 -0.69 6.99
N ASN A 53 5.69 -1.23 8.10
CA ASN A 53 6.15 -2.52 8.63
C ASN A 53 5.80 -3.70 7.70
N VAL A 54 4.63 -3.67 7.04
CA VAL A 54 4.28 -4.68 6.03
C VAL A 54 5.27 -4.60 4.87
N LEU A 55 5.53 -3.38 4.34
CA LEU A 55 6.50 -3.18 3.27
C LEU A 55 7.89 -3.70 3.64
N LEU A 56 8.41 -3.32 4.81
CA LEU A 56 9.70 -3.79 5.30
C LEU A 56 9.79 -5.31 5.34
N ARG A 57 8.78 -5.98 5.93
CA ARG A 57 8.76 -7.44 6.04
C ARG A 57 8.63 -8.12 4.68
N THR A 58 7.85 -7.54 3.76
CA THR A 58 7.74 -8.04 2.39
C THR A 58 9.08 -7.96 1.67
N LEU A 59 9.82 -6.85 1.79
CA LEU A 59 11.14 -6.72 1.19
C LEU A 59 12.13 -7.73 1.77
N LEU A 60 12.20 -7.87 3.09
CA LEU A 60 13.06 -8.86 3.75
C LEU A 60 12.74 -10.31 3.35
N GLU A 61 11.46 -10.63 3.13
CA GLU A 61 11.04 -11.95 2.66
C GLU A 61 11.37 -12.19 1.18
N LEU A 62 11.24 -11.16 0.34
CA LEU A 62 11.60 -11.24 -1.09
C LEU A 62 13.11 -11.34 -1.30
N ASP A 63 13.91 -10.63 -0.49
CA ASP A 63 15.38 -10.64 -0.54
C ASP A 63 15.98 -12.01 -0.17
N ARG A 64 15.27 -12.80 0.63
CA ARG A 64 15.68 -14.15 1.04
C ARG A 64 15.46 -15.22 -0.02
N ARG A 65 14.84 -14.88 -1.14
CA ARG A 65 14.47 -15.82 -2.23
C ARG A 65 15.44 -15.67 -3.39
#